data_AF-A0A1Q3JNJ5-F1
#
_entry.id   AF-A0A1Q3JNJ5-F1
#
_cell.length_a   1.000
_cell.length_b   1.000
_cell.length_c   1.000
_cell.angle_alpha   90.00
_cell.angle_beta   90.00
_cell.angle_gamma   90.00
#
_symmetry.space_group_name_H-M   'P 1'
#
loop_
_entity.id
_entity.type
_entity.pdbx_description
1 polymer ?
#
loop_
_entity_poly.entity_id
_entity_poly.type
_entity_poly.pdbx_seq_one_letter_code
_entity_poly.pdbx_strand_id
1 'polypeptide(L)'
;MHSLSNRFLRLAVIAALCGMTWGIIMGAQQNFAAASAHAHLNLLGWVSMSLYGLFYRVVPTAAEGKLPKVHFWLALVGVLIFV
;
A
#
# COMPACT_ATOMS: atom_id res chain seq x y z
N MET A 1 -0.81 21.37 4.28
CA MET A 1 -0.55 20.32 3.26
C MET A 1 -0.45 18.97 3.98
N HIS A 2 -1.33 18.01 3.69
CA HIS A 2 -1.39 16.71 4.41
C HIS A 2 -0.21 15.80 4.04
N SER A 3 0.94 15.99 4.68
CA SER A 3 2.18 15.26 4.32
C SER A 3 2.06 13.74 4.51
N LEU A 4 1.31 13.29 5.52
CA LEU A 4 1.08 11.87 5.80
C LEU A 4 0.20 11.19 4.73
N SER A 5 -0.95 11.81 4.43
CA SER A 5 -1.86 11.34 3.37
C SER A 5 -1.12 11.16 2.05
N ASN A 6 -0.34 12.17 1.64
CA ASN A 6 0.44 12.11 0.41
C ASN A 6 1.46 10.96 0.40
N ARG A 7 2.07 10.61 1.54
CA ARG A 7 2.98 9.46 1.63
C ARG A 7 2.26 8.14 1.40
N PHE A 8 1.12 7.94 2.04
CA PHE A 8 0.27 6.76 1.83
C PHE A 8 -0.17 6.63 0.37
N LEU A 9 -0.67 7.70 -0.23
CA LEU A 9 -1.12 7.69 -1.63
C LEU A 9 0.02 7.42 -2.61
N ARG A 10 1.22 7.97 -2.38
CA ARG A 10 2.38 7.69 -3.23
C ARG A 10 2.81 6.22 -3.13
N LEU A 11 2.88 5.67 -1.92
CA LEU A 11 3.18 4.25 -1.74
C LEU A 11 2.12 3.36 -2.39
N ALA A 12 0.85 3.74 -2.29
CA ALA A 12 -0.23 3.00 -2.91
C ALA A 12 -0.08 2.89 -4.43
N VAL A 13 0.29 3.99 -5.09
CA VAL A 13 0.54 4.00 -6.54
C VAL A 13 1.75 3.14 -6.90
N ILE A 14 2.84 3.22 -6.11
CA ILE A 14 4.03 2.39 -6.34
C ILE A 14 3.69 0.90 -6.20
N ALA A 15 2.98 0.53 -5.12
CA ALA A 15 2.55 -0.85 -4.90
C ALA A 15 1.61 -1.36 -6.00
N ALA A 16 0.70 -0.51 -6.50
CA ALA A 16 -0.19 -0.85 -7.61
C ALA A 16 0.61 -1.18 -8.87
N LEU A 17 1.58 -0.33 -9.22
CA LEU A 17 2.41 -0.53 -10.40
C LEU A 17 3.23 -1.81 -10.26
N CYS A 18 3.94 -1.99 -9.14
CA CYS A 18 4.72 -3.20 -8.87
C CYS A 18 3.87 -4.46 -8.91
N GLY A 19 2.70 -4.44 -8.25
CA GLY A 19 1.77 -5.56 -8.22
C GLY A 19 1.23 -5.87 -9.61
N MET A 20 0.69 -4.91 -10.35
CA MET A 20 0.20 -5.12 -11.72
C MET A 20 1.29 -5.66 -12.65
N THR A 21 2.51 -5.10 -12.61
CA THR A 21 3.64 -5.61 -13.41
C THR A 21 3.95 -7.06 -13.05
N TRP A 22 3.98 -7.40 -11.76
CA TRP A 22 4.19 -8.78 -11.32
C TRP A 22 3.10 -9.72 -11.81
N GLY A 23 1.82 -9.30 -11.74
CA GLY A 23 0.68 -10.07 -12.26
C GLY A 23 0.79 -10.36 -13.75
N ILE A 24 1.19 -9.36 -14.54
CA ILE A 24 1.43 -9.50 -15.99
C ILE A 24 2.57 -10.50 -16.25
N ILE A 25 3.69 -10.39 -15.53
CA ILE A 25 4.83 -11.31 -15.67
C ILE A 25 4.43 -12.74 -15.34
N MET A 26 3.71 -12.97 -14.22
CA MET A 26 3.22 -14.30 -13.85
C MET A 26 2.29 -14.88 -14.92
N GLY A 27 1.37 -14.07 -15.43
CA GLY A 27 0.47 -14.47 -16.52
C GLY A 27 1.23 -14.82 -17.80
N ALA A 28 2.23 -14.03 -18.18
CA ALA A 28 3.05 -14.29 -19.36
C ALA A 28 3.89 -15.58 -19.23
N GLN A 29 4.39 -15.87 -18.03
CA GLN A 29 5.21 -17.05 -17.75
C GLN A 29 4.38 -18.30 -17.38
N GLN A 30 3.07 -18.15 -17.16
CA GLN A 30 2.19 -19.19 -16.59
C GLN A 30 2.72 -19.78 -15.27
N ASN A 31 3.48 -18.99 -14.51
CA ASN A 31 4.01 -19.38 -13.21
C ASN A 31 3.31 -18.58 -12.11
N PHE A 32 2.44 -19.27 -11.36
CA PHE A 32 1.59 -18.67 -10.33
C PHE A 32 2.04 -19.01 -8.91
N ALA A 33 3.27 -19.50 -8.72
CA ALA A 33 3.79 -19.85 -7.40
C ALA A 33 3.70 -18.68 -6.40
N ALA A 34 3.83 -17.44 -6.87
CA ALA A 34 3.74 -16.23 -6.07
C ALA A 34 2.42 -15.45 -6.23
N ALA A 35 1.36 -16.10 -6.74
CA ALA A 35 0.06 -15.44 -6.95
C ALA A 35 -0.52 -14.84 -5.67
N SER A 36 -0.34 -15.53 -4.53
CA SER A 36 -0.75 -15.02 -3.22
C SER A 36 -0.01 -13.73 -2.87
N ALA A 37 1.33 -13.71 -2.96
CA ALA A 37 2.13 -12.52 -2.63
C ALA A 37 1.76 -11.32 -3.52
N HIS A 38 1.62 -11.53 -4.83
CA HIS A 38 1.12 -10.52 -5.76
C HIS A 38 -0.25 -9.95 -5.35
N ALA A 39 -1.20 -10.82 -5.00
CA ALA A 39 -2.55 -10.41 -4.62
C ALA A 39 -2.52 -9.56 -3.34
N HIS A 40 -1.73 -9.96 -2.35
CA HIS A 40 -1.57 -9.21 -1.10
C HIS A 40 -0.86 -7.87 -1.31
N LEU A 41 0.11 -7.77 -2.23
CA LEU A 41 0.71 -6.50 -2.58
C LEU A 41 -0.32 -5.51 -3.15
N ASN A 42 -1.22 -5.98 -4.01
CA ASN A 42 -2.28 -5.13 -4.56
C ASN A 42 -3.38 -4.80 -3.53
N LEU A 43 -3.74 -5.73 -2.64
CA LEU A 43 -4.75 -5.46 -1.62
C LEU A 43 -4.18 -4.59 -0.48
N LEU A 44 -3.13 -5.04 0.19
CA LEU A 44 -2.57 -4.34 1.35
C LEU A 44 -1.71 -3.14 0.95
N GLY A 45 -0.89 -3.30 -0.09
CA GLY A 45 0.01 -2.25 -0.57
C GLY A 45 -0.69 -1.17 -1.38
N TRP A 46 -1.62 -1.52 -2.27
CA TRP A 46 -2.35 -0.52 -3.06
C TRP A 46 -3.69 -0.12 -2.44
N VAL A 47 -4.65 -1.03 -2.29
CA VAL A 47 -6.02 -0.68 -1.85
C VAL A 47 -6.02 -0.10 -0.43
N SER A 48 -5.45 -0.82 0.55
CA SER A 48 -5.46 -0.37 1.94
C SER A 48 -4.69 0.95 2.12
N MET A 49 -3.49 1.09 1.53
CA MET A 49 -2.73 2.35 1.59
C MET A 49 -3.48 3.52 0.94
N SER A 50 -4.20 3.28 -0.16
CA SER A 50 -5.06 4.30 -0.77
C SER A 50 -6.14 4.75 0.20
N LEU A 51 -6.83 3.81 0.84
CA LEU A 51 -7.87 4.09 1.82
C LEU A 51 -7.34 4.86 3.03
N TYR A 52 -6.17 4.49 3.57
CA TYR A 52 -5.54 5.22 4.67
C TYR A 52 -5.17 6.65 4.26
N GLY A 53 -4.58 6.81 3.07
CA GLY A 53 -4.25 8.12 2.52
C GLY A 53 -5.48 9.01 2.36
N LEU A 54 -6.56 8.47 1.82
CA LEU A 54 -7.84 9.18 1.68
C LEU A 54 -8.46 9.51 3.03
N PHE A 55 -8.47 8.57 3.97
CA PHE A 55 -8.99 8.78 5.32
C PHE A 55 -8.29 9.95 6.02
N TYR A 56 -6.95 9.98 6.04
CA TYR A 56 -6.19 11.10 6.64
C TYR A 56 -6.29 12.41 5.87
N ARG A 57 -6.81 12.40 4.64
CA ARG A 57 -7.12 13.61 3.87
C ARG A 57 -8.48 14.16 4.22
N VAL A 58 -9.48 13.29 4.35
CA VAL A 58 -10.87 13.66 4.67
C VAL A 58 -11.03 14.01 6.15
N VAL A 59 -10.27 13.35 7.03
CA VAL A 59 -10.31 13.56 8.49
C VAL A 59 -8.95 14.10 8.98
N PRO A 60 -8.64 15.41 8.79
CA PRO A 60 -7.36 16.00 9.16
C PRO A 60 -6.99 15.81 10.63
N THR A 61 -7.97 15.86 11.53
CA THR A 61 -7.78 15.68 12.98
C THR A 61 -7.25 14.30 13.33
N ALA A 62 -7.59 13.27 12.54
CA ALA A 62 -7.06 11.92 12.72
C ALA A 62 -5.59 11.81 12.31
N ALA A 63 -5.03 12.77 11.55
CA ALA A 63 -3.63 12.81 11.18
C ALA A 63 -2.75 13.54 12.23
N GLU A 64 -3.35 14.04 13.32
CA GLU A 64 -2.64 14.72 14.40
C GLU A 64 -1.95 13.75 15.36
N GLY A 65 -0.85 14.20 15.97
CA GLY A 65 -0.09 13.41 16.94
C GLY A 65 0.89 12.39 16.34
N LYS A 66 1.28 11.41 17.16
CA LYS A 66 2.32 10.41 16.84
C LYS A 66 1.75 9.11 16.26
N LEU A 67 0.54 8.71 16.66
CA LEU A 67 -0.10 7.45 16.25
C LEU A 67 -0.21 7.28 14.72
N PRO A 68 -0.59 8.31 13.94
CA PRO A 68 -0.72 8.17 12.48
C PRO A 68 0.63 7.90 11.79
N LYS A 69 1.73 8.39 12.37
CA LYS A 69 3.09 8.12 11.89
C LYS A 69 3.51 6.70 12.22
N VAL A 70 3.17 6.19 13.41
CA VAL A 70 3.40 4.79 13.80
C VAL A 70 2.60 3.87 12.89
N HIS A 71 1.32 4.18 12.66
CA HIS A 71 0.48 3.44 11.72
C HIS A 71 1.10 3.37 10.32
N PHE A 72 1.59 4.50 9.78
CA PHE A 72 2.28 4.53 8.49
C PHE A 72 3.48 3.58 8.43
N TRP A 73 4.36 3.63 9.43
CA TRP A 73 5.55 2.77 9.44
C TRP A 73 5.20 1.29 9.63
N LEU A 74 4.25 0.98 10.51
CA LEU A 74 3.77 -0.39 10.71
C LEU A 74 3.12 -0.95 9.44
N ALA A 75 2.30 -0.14 8.76
CA ALA A 75 1.65 -0.55 7.53
C ALA A 75 2.69 -0.79 6.41
N LEU A 76 3.68 0.09 6.27
CA LEU A 76 4.77 -0.06 5.30
C LEU A 76 5.61 -1.33 5.57
N VAL A 77 6.10 -1.49 6.81
CA VAL A 77 6.91 -2.66 7.19
C VAL A 77 6.11 -3.94 7.10
N GLY A 78 4.84 -3.91 7.52
CA GLY A 78 3.93 -5.06 7.44
C GLY A 78 3.76 -5.55 6.01
N VAL A 79 3.52 -4.65 5.05
CA VAL A 79 3.44 -5.03 3.63
C VAL A 79 4.76 -5.61 3.13
N LEU A 80 5.90 -5.01 3.47
CA LEU A 80 7.22 -5.49 3.00
C LEU A 80 7.62 -6.86 3.56
N ILE A 81 7.16 -7.21 4.76
CA ILE A 81 7.48 -8.51 5.39
C ILE A 81 6.48 -9.59 4.95
N PHE A 82 5.22 -9.21 4.74
CA PHE A 82 4.15 -10.16 4.47
C PHE A 82 4.12 -10.62 3.01
N VAL A 83 4.42 -9.70 2.08
CA VAL A 83 4.50 -9.97 0.63
C VAL A 83 5.83 -10.62 0.30
#